data_AF-A0A7Y5PZ11-F1
#
_entry.id   AF-A0A7Y5PZ11-F1
#
_cell.length_a   1.000
_cell.length_b   1.000
_cell.length_c   1.000
_cell.angle_alpha   90.00
_cell.angle_beta   90.00
_cell.angle_gamma   90.00
#
_symmetry.space_group_name_H-M   'P 1'
#
loop_
_entity.id
_entity.type
_entity.pdbx_description
1 polymer ?
#
loop_
_entity_poly.entity_id
_entity_poly.type
_entity_poly.pdbx_seq_one_letter_code
_entity_poly.pdbx_strand_id
1 'polypeptide(L)'
;KASAAHAKDPKAEGSEAEVFAAALCATSAGSHKALETLGKVAVEQWGKRGVSMRLALEAVRDAESTKFATTLLAEADRKKKVAGLNLLAGCGTKDAIAAVKPYLDNTDNSIRIAAINAMRGIVDNDLPIANLPVFEAIELAKKWKERG
;
A
#
# COMPACT_ATOMS: atom_id res chain seq x y z
N LYS A 1 -10.96 45.88 10.38
CA LYS A 1 -11.59 44.55 10.55
C LYS A 1 -10.46 43.52 10.62
N ALA A 2 -10.11 43.06 11.81
CA ALA A 2 -9.04 42.08 12.01
C ALA A 2 -9.58 40.67 11.71
N SER A 3 -8.86 39.93 10.87
CA SER A 3 -9.10 38.51 10.61
C SER A 3 -8.74 37.72 11.86
N ALA A 4 -9.72 37.04 12.46
CA ALA A 4 -9.47 36.12 13.56
C ALA A 4 -8.83 34.85 12.99
N ALA A 5 -7.55 34.65 13.32
CA ALA A 5 -6.90 33.36 13.13
C ALA A 5 -7.63 32.32 13.97
N HIS A 6 -8.30 31.36 13.33
CA HIS A 6 -8.85 30.20 14.02
C HIS A 6 -7.68 29.37 14.57
N ALA A 7 -7.46 29.46 15.89
CA ALA A 7 -6.59 28.54 16.59
C ALA A 7 -7.13 27.12 16.39
N LYS A 8 -6.28 26.20 15.93
CA LYS A 8 -6.64 24.77 15.84
C LYS A 8 -6.94 24.25 17.24
N ASP A 9 -8.16 23.79 17.47
CA ASP A 9 -8.53 23.07 18.68
C ASP A 9 -7.79 21.71 18.70
N PRO A 10 -6.96 21.41 19.70
CA PRO A 10 -6.23 20.14 19.79
C PRO A 10 -7.15 18.90 19.95
N LYS A 11 -8.46 19.08 20.18
CA LYS A 11 -9.48 18.02 20.12
C LYS A 11 -10.18 17.89 18.77
N ALA A 12 -9.82 18.70 17.77
CA ALA A 12 -10.42 18.66 16.44
C ALA A 12 -9.91 17.50 15.56
N GLU A 13 -8.97 16.70 16.06
CA GLU A 13 -8.52 15.48 15.40
C GLU A 13 -9.46 14.35 15.81
N GLY A 14 -10.26 13.85 14.86
CA GLY A 14 -11.09 12.66 15.07
C GLY A 14 -10.24 11.48 15.55
N SER A 15 -10.88 10.51 16.21
CA SER A 15 -10.21 9.29 16.66
C SER A 15 -9.50 8.58 15.50
N GLU A 16 -8.50 7.75 15.81
CA GLU A 16 -7.78 6.98 14.79
C GLU A 16 -8.72 6.16 13.89
N ALA A 17 -9.83 5.66 14.45
CA ALA A 17 -10.86 4.95 13.71
C ALA A 17 -11.62 5.87 12.73
N GLU A 18 -12.00 7.07 13.17
CA GLU A 18 -12.68 8.06 12.32
C GLU A 18 -11.77 8.58 11.21
N VAL A 19 -10.52 8.89 11.53
CA VAL A 19 -9.51 9.32 10.54
C VAL A 19 -9.28 8.24 9.49
N PHE A 20 -9.15 6.98 9.91
CA PHE A 20 -9.00 5.88 8.98
C PHE A 20 -10.26 5.67 8.11
N ALA A 21 -11.45 5.73 8.69
CA ALA A 21 -12.69 5.59 7.93
C ALA A 21 -12.87 6.71 6.90
N ALA A 22 -12.55 7.96 7.27
CA ALA A 22 -12.54 9.09 6.36
C ALA A 22 -11.50 8.92 5.24
N ALA A 23 -10.31 8.40 5.57
CA ALA A 23 -9.28 8.12 4.58
C ALA A 23 -9.74 7.06 3.56
N LEU A 24 -10.33 5.94 4.02
CA LEU A 24 -10.88 4.92 3.13
C LEU A 24 -11.99 5.49 2.23
N CYS A 25 -12.91 6.28 2.80
CA CYS A 25 -13.99 6.90 2.04
C CYS A 25 -13.44 7.82 0.95
N ALA A 26 -12.51 8.72 1.29
CA ALA A 26 -11.90 9.63 0.34
C ALA A 26 -11.17 8.88 -0.79
N THR A 27 -10.37 7.87 -0.45
CA THR A 27 -9.63 7.08 -1.44
C THR A 27 -10.56 6.25 -2.34
N SER A 28 -11.58 5.60 -1.77
CA SER A 28 -12.58 4.87 -2.57
C SER A 28 -13.44 5.77 -3.47
N ALA A 29 -13.54 7.06 -3.15
CA ALA A 29 -14.11 8.09 -4.01
C ALA A 29 -13.12 8.66 -5.05
N GLY A 30 -11.92 8.08 -5.18
CA GLY A 30 -10.90 8.48 -6.17
C GLY A 30 -9.98 9.61 -5.71
N SER A 31 -9.94 9.96 -4.41
CA SER A 31 -9.09 11.03 -3.91
C SER A 31 -7.75 10.55 -3.37
N HIS A 32 -6.67 11.16 -3.86
CA HIS A 32 -5.28 10.92 -3.41
C HIS A 32 -4.93 11.61 -2.09
N LYS A 33 -5.78 12.55 -1.62
CA LYS A 33 -5.51 13.36 -0.42
C LYS A 33 -5.29 12.53 0.85
N ALA A 34 -5.86 11.33 0.90
CA ALA A 34 -5.75 10.44 2.05
C ALA A 34 -4.59 9.42 1.96
N LEU A 35 -3.82 9.41 0.86
CA LEU A 35 -2.74 8.44 0.67
C LEU A 35 -1.67 8.51 1.76
N GLU A 36 -1.32 9.70 2.24
CA GLU A 36 -0.34 9.84 3.33
C GLU A 36 -0.84 9.16 4.62
N THR A 37 -2.13 9.35 4.95
CA THR A 37 -2.77 8.71 6.09
C THR A 37 -2.81 7.19 5.91
N LEU A 38 -3.23 6.71 4.74
CA LEU A 38 -3.22 5.28 4.44
C LEU A 38 -1.82 4.68 4.45
N GLY A 39 -0.80 5.42 4.03
CA GLY A 39 0.61 5.02 4.10
C GLY A 39 1.07 4.82 5.54
N LYS A 40 0.78 5.77 6.44
CA LYS A 40 1.07 5.64 7.88
C LYS A 40 0.38 4.43 8.49
N VAL A 41 -0.90 4.23 8.14
CA VAL A 41 -1.68 3.07 8.63
C VAL A 41 -1.15 1.76 8.04
N ALA A 42 -0.70 1.74 6.78
CA ALA A 42 -0.10 0.55 6.15
C ALA A 42 1.20 0.13 6.83
N VAL A 43 2.02 1.07 7.30
CA VAL A 43 3.26 0.78 8.05
C VAL A 43 2.97 0.06 9.36
N GLU A 44 1.92 0.47 10.09
CA GLU A 44 1.68 -0.03 11.45
C GLU A 44 0.60 -1.11 11.56
N GLN A 45 -0.39 -1.12 10.66
CA GLN A 45 -1.63 -1.86 10.84
C GLN A 45 -2.11 -2.62 9.61
N TRP A 46 -1.23 -2.92 8.65
CA TRP A 46 -1.62 -3.65 7.44
C TRP A 46 -2.32 -4.98 7.75
N GLY A 47 -1.82 -5.76 8.72
CA GLY A 47 -2.45 -7.04 9.08
C GLY A 47 -3.91 -6.92 9.54
N LYS A 48 -4.29 -5.79 10.14
CA LYS A 48 -5.65 -5.54 10.65
C LYS A 48 -6.55 -4.85 9.61
N ARG A 49 -5.97 -3.97 8.79
CA ARG A 49 -6.70 -3.01 7.93
C ARG A 49 -6.43 -3.19 6.44
N GLY A 50 -5.57 -4.13 6.06
CA GLY A 50 -5.06 -4.30 4.68
C GLY A 50 -6.15 -4.63 3.66
N VAL A 51 -7.14 -5.45 4.04
CA VAL A 51 -8.22 -5.84 3.12
C VAL A 51 -9.09 -4.62 2.74
N SER A 52 -9.52 -3.82 3.71
CA SER A 52 -10.31 -2.62 3.41
C SER A 52 -9.50 -1.56 2.67
N MET A 53 -8.22 -1.40 3.00
CA MET A 53 -7.31 -0.55 2.22
C MET A 53 -7.17 -1.04 0.78
N ARG A 54 -7.00 -2.34 0.54
CA ARG A 54 -6.89 -2.91 -0.82
C ARG A 54 -8.09 -2.57 -1.69
N LEU A 55 -9.30 -2.63 -1.12
CA LEU A 55 -10.52 -2.30 -1.84
C LEU A 55 -10.62 -0.80 -2.14
N ALA A 56 -10.29 0.07 -1.18
CA ALA A 56 -10.35 1.51 -1.39
C ALA A 56 -9.32 1.99 -2.42
N LEU A 57 -8.10 1.43 -2.39
CA LEU A 57 -6.98 1.82 -3.26
C LEU A 57 -7.23 1.53 -4.75
N GLU A 58 -8.16 0.63 -5.08
CA GLU A 58 -8.52 0.31 -6.47
C GLU A 58 -9.03 1.56 -7.22
N ALA A 59 -9.79 2.42 -6.55
CA ALA A 59 -10.35 3.64 -7.13
C ALA A 59 -9.31 4.70 -7.49
N VAL A 60 -8.06 4.54 -7.02
CA VAL A 60 -6.92 5.42 -7.31
C VAL A 60 -5.77 4.64 -7.95
N ARG A 61 -6.07 3.56 -8.68
CA ARG A 61 -5.07 2.79 -9.43
C ARG A 61 -4.58 3.55 -10.65
N ASP A 62 -3.60 4.41 -10.42
CA ASP A 62 -3.05 5.32 -11.42
C ASP A 62 -1.57 5.62 -11.15
N ALA A 63 -0.99 6.46 -12.01
CA ALA A 63 0.41 6.84 -11.94
C ALA A 63 0.75 7.64 -10.65
N GLU A 64 -0.18 8.41 -10.10
CA GLU A 64 0.05 9.22 -8.91
C GLU A 64 0.17 8.34 -7.67
N SER A 65 -0.80 7.45 -7.46
CA SER A 65 -0.77 6.49 -6.35
C SER A 65 0.38 5.49 -6.50
N THR A 66 0.69 5.08 -7.73
CA THR A 66 1.87 4.25 -8.03
C THR A 66 3.16 4.96 -7.62
N LYS A 67 3.31 6.26 -7.94
CA LYS A 67 4.48 7.05 -7.56
C LYS A 67 4.58 7.20 -6.04
N PHE A 68 3.47 7.42 -5.34
CA PHE A 68 3.45 7.49 -3.89
C PHE A 68 3.95 6.18 -3.26
N ALA A 69 3.39 5.03 -3.69
CA ALA A 69 3.74 3.74 -3.12
C ALA A 69 5.16 3.28 -3.48
N THR A 70 5.65 3.59 -4.68
CA THR A 70 7.05 3.33 -5.07
C THR A 70 8.04 4.22 -4.32
N THR A 71 7.68 5.46 -3.99
CA THR A 71 8.48 6.33 -3.11
C THR A 71 8.61 5.72 -1.73
N LEU A 72 7.51 5.20 -1.17
CA LEU A 72 7.53 4.51 0.12
C LEU A 72 8.35 3.20 0.07
N LEU A 73 8.31 2.49 -1.06
CA LEU A 73 9.12 1.29 -1.31
C LEU A 73 10.63 1.58 -1.41
N ALA A 74 11.03 2.77 -1.86
CA ALA A 74 12.43 3.15 -2.00
C ALA A 74 13.11 3.47 -0.66
N GLU A 75 12.34 3.67 0.41
CA GLU A 75 12.85 3.94 1.74
C GLU A 75 13.69 2.78 2.29
N ALA A 76 14.72 3.09 3.08
CA ALA A 76 15.58 2.06 3.68
C ALA A 76 14.84 1.22 4.74
N ASP A 77 13.86 1.81 5.43
CA ASP A 77 13.12 1.17 6.50
C ASP A 77 12.30 -0.03 6.01
N ARG A 78 12.45 -1.16 6.71
CA ARG A 78 11.79 -2.42 6.37
C ARG A 78 10.27 -2.31 6.39
N LYS A 79 9.67 -1.66 7.40
CA LYS A 79 8.21 -1.55 7.50
C LYS A 79 7.66 -0.70 6.35
N LYS A 80 8.35 0.39 6.00
CA LYS A 80 8.01 1.23 4.84
C LYS A 80 8.09 0.45 3.53
N LYS A 81 9.13 -0.37 3.31
CA LYS A 81 9.21 -1.25 2.13
C LYS A 81 8.00 -2.18 2.01
N VAL A 82 7.66 -2.86 3.10
CA VAL A 82 6.49 -3.76 3.15
C VAL A 82 5.20 -2.98 2.89
N ALA A 83 5.03 -1.80 3.49
CA ALA A 83 3.88 -0.94 3.26
C ALA A 83 3.79 -0.48 1.79
N GLY A 84 4.90 -0.08 1.18
CA GLY A 84 4.95 0.29 -0.24
C GLY A 84 4.50 -0.85 -1.16
N LEU A 85 5.03 -2.06 -0.96
CA LEU A 85 4.60 -3.26 -1.70
C LEU A 85 3.11 -3.56 -1.52
N ASN A 86 2.63 -3.47 -0.28
CA ASN A 86 1.24 -3.70 0.06
C ASN A 86 0.29 -2.67 -0.60
N LEU A 87 0.66 -1.40 -0.60
CA LEU A 87 -0.08 -0.35 -1.29
C LEU A 87 -0.06 -0.55 -2.81
N LEU A 88 1.08 -0.95 -3.39
CA LEU A 88 1.21 -1.26 -4.81
C LEU A 88 0.31 -2.40 -5.27
N ALA A 89 0.04 -3.39 -4.41
CA ALA A 89 -0.99 -4.38 -4.72
C ALA A 89 -2.35 -3.70 -4.96
N GLY A 90 -2.66 -2.68 -4.15
CA GLY A 90 -3.79 -1.75 -4.17
C GLY A 90 -3.97 -0.94 -5.44
N CYS A 91 -3.00 -0.06 -5.66
CA CYS A 91 -3.11 1.06 -6.58
C CYS A 91 -2.00 1.06 -7.65
N GLY A 92 -1.12 0.06 -7.66
CA GLY A 92 -0.02 -0.01 -8.60
C GLY A 92 -0.50 -0.25 -10.03
N THR A 93 0.06 0.48 -10.98
CA THR A 93 -0.04 0.20 -12.41
C THR A 93 1.10 -0.73 -12.85
N LYS A 94 1.07 -1.19 -14.11
CA LYS A 94 2.13 -2.02 -14.69
C LYS A 94 3.51 -1.34 -14.67
N ASP A 95 3.57 -0.02 -14.59
CA ASP A 95 4.81 0.74 -14.51
C ASP A 95 5.60 0.44 -13.22
N ALA A 96 4.92 -0.03 -12.17
CA ALA A 96 5.55 -0.41 -10.91
C ALA A 96 6.30 -1.75 -10.97
N ILE A 97 6.08 -2.59 -12.00
CA ILE A 97 6.61 -3.96 -12.04
C ILE A 97 8.15 -3.97 -11.93
N ALA A 98 8.83 -3.07 -12.63
CA ALA A 98 10.29 -2.96 -12.58
C ALA A 98 10.80 -2.63 -11.16
N ALA A 99 10.05 -1.84 -10.39
CA ALA A 99 10.39 -1.50 -9.01
C ALA A 99 10.09 -2.66 -8.03
N VAL A 100 9.09 -3.49 -8.31
CA VAL A 100 8.69 -4.62 -7.46
C VAL A 100 9.57 -5.85 -7.68
N LYS A 101 9.95 -6.15 -8.93
CA LYS A 101 10.69 -7.37 -9.30
C LYS A 101 11.91 -7.70 -8.42
N PRO A 102 12.79 -6.73 -8.07
CA PRO A 102 13.96 -7.01 -7.22
C PRO A 102 13.60 -7.60 -5.84
N TYR A 103 12.40 -7.34 -5.34
CA TYR A 103 11.95 -7.80 -4.03
C TYR A 103 11.42 -9.24 -4.03
N LEU A 104 11.21 -9.87 -5.20
CA LEU A 104 10.82 -11.27 -5.31
C LEU A 104 11.92 -12.23 -4.83
N ASP A 105 13.19 -11.80 -4.89
CA ASP A 105 14.35 -12.56 -4.41
C ASP A 105 14.85 -12.09 -3.03
N ASN A 106 14.08 -11.27 -2.33
CA ASN A 106 14.50 -10.75 -1.03
C ASN A 106 14.64 -11.89 0.00
N THR A 107 15.69 -11.85 0.83
CA THR A 107 15.94 -12.85 1.87
C THR A 107 14.91 -12.78 3.00
N ASP A 108 14.38 -11.60 3.28
CA ASP A 108 13.26 -11.43 4.21
C ASP A 108 11.96 -11.94 3.56
N ASN A 109 11.43 -13.03 4.14
CA ASN A 109 10.21 -13.67 3.67
C ASN A 109 9.00 -12.73 3.63
N SER A 110 8.90 -11.78 4.56
CA SER A 110 7.78 -10.83 4.60
C SER A 110 7.82 -9.85 3.42
N ILE A 111 9.01 -9.38 3.04
CA ILE A 111 9.20 -8.51 1.86
C ILE A 111 8.90 -9.31 0.59
N ARG A 112 9.40 -10.55 0.49
CA ARG A 112 9.14 -11.42 -0.65
C ARG A 112 7.64 -11.69 -0.83
N ILE A 113 6.93 -12.05 0.23
CA ILE A 113 5.46 -12.26 0.19
C ILE A 113 4.72 -10.98 -0.21
N ALA A 114 5.12 -9.83 0.34
CA ALA A 114 4.52 -8.55 -0.04
C ALA A 114 4.76 -8.23 -1.53
N ALA A 115 5.94 -8.55 -2.07
CA ALA A 115 6.26 -8.38 -3.49
C ALA A 115 5.42 -9.30 -4.38
N ILE A 116 5.23 -10.56 -3.99
CA ILE A 116 4.34 -11.50 -4.70
C ILE A 116 2.91 -10.95 -4.73
N ASN A 117 2.40 -10.46 -3.60
CA ASN A 117 1.06 -9.89 -3.52
C ASN A 117 0.94 -8.57 -4.31
N ALA A 118 2.00 -7.77 -4.38
CA ALA A 118 2.06 -6.60 -5.25
C ALA A 118 1.94 -7.00 -6.73
N MET A 119 2.73 -7.99 -7.18
CA MET A 119 2.66 -8.50 -8.56
C MET A 119 1.26 -9.03 -8.90
N ARG A 120 0.65 -9.80 -7.99
CA ARG A 120 -0.73 -10.29 -8.13
C ARG A 120 -1.74 -9.16 -8.27
N GLY A 121 -1.63 -8.15 -7.42
CA GLY A 121 -2.52 -6.98 -7.46
C GLY A 121 -2.32 -6.10 -8.68
N ILE A 122 -1.09 -5.95 -9.19
CA ILE A 122 -0.76 -5.12 -10.36
C ILE A 122 -1.17 -5.81 -11.67
N VAL A 123 -0.85 -7.10 -11.80
CA VAL A 123 -0.97 -7.82 -13.09
C VAL A 123 -2.33 -8.48 -13.24
N ASP A 124 -2.81 -9.17 -12.20
CA ASP A 124 -4.00 -10.02 -12.26
C ASP A 124 -5.19 -9.42 -11.48
N ASN A 125 -5.00 -8.28 -10.81
CA ASN A 125 -5.95 -7.67 -9.86
C ASN A 125 -6.39 -8.59 -8.71
N ASP A 126 -5.49 -9.48 -8.31
CA ASP A 126 -5.77 -10.51 -7.32
C ASP A 126 -5.69 -9.98 -5.87
N LEU A 127 -6.52 -10.53 -4.99
CA LEU A 127 -6.44 -10.27 -3.54
C LEU A 127 -5.22 -10.95 -2.92
N PRO A 128 -4.56 -10.36 -1.89
CA PRO A 128 -3.40 -10.95 -1.23
C PRO A 128 -3.63 -12.38 -0.72
N ILE A 129 -2.64 -13.27 -0.85
CA ILE A 129 -2.68 -14.58 -0.19
C ILE A 129 -2.28 -14.36 1.27
N ALA A 130 -3.23 -14.64 2.17
CA ALA A 130 -2.96 -14.70 3.60
C ALA A 130 -2.15 -15.97 3.94
N ASN A 131 -1.18 -15.86 4.84
CA ASN A 131 -0.40 -16.99 5.37
C ASN A 131 0.28 -17.87 4.30
N LEU A 132 0.83 -17.27 3.24
CA LEU A 132 1.53 -18.00 2.19
C LEU A 132 2.73 -18.79 2.76
N PRO A 133 2.74 -20.14 2.65
CA PRO A 133 3.86 -20.95 3.12
C PRO A 133 5.17 -20.59 2.41
N VAL A 134 6.30 -20.68 3.12
CA VAL A 134 7.60 -20.23 2.61
C VAL A 134 8.00 -20.92 1.31
N PHE A 135 7.81 -22.24 1.22
CA PHE A 135 8.13 -23.01 0.01
C PHE A 135 7.28 -22.55 -1.18
N GLU A 136 5.98 -22.34 -0.98
CA GLU A 136 5.09 -21.82 -2.01
C GLU A 136 5.46 -20.39 -2.42
N ALA A 137 5.90 -19.55 -1.47
CA ALA A 137 6.38 -18.21 -1.77
C ALA A 137 7.61 -18.22 -2.68
N ILE A 138 8.54 -19.16 -2.49
CA ILE A 138 9.71 -19.31 -3.36
C ILE A 138 9.29 -19.68 -4.79
N GLU A 139 8.38 -20.64 -4.95
CA GLU A 139 7.90 -21.06 -6.27
C GLU A 139 7.08 -19.97 -6.96
N LEU A 140 6.22 -19.27 -6.22
CA LEU A 140 5.48 -18.12 -6.76
C LEU A 140 6.40 -16.97 -7.16
N ALA A 141 7.45 -16.69 -6.37
CA ALA A 141 8.42 -15.67 -6.72
C ALA A 141 9.11 -15.98 -8.07
N LYS A 142 9.51 -17.24 -8.31
CA LYS A 142 10.07 -17.66 -9.61
C LYS A 142 9.09 -17.40 -10.76
N LYS A 143 7.84 -17.83 -10.63
CA LYS A 143 6.79 -17.60 -11.63
C LYS A 143 6.56 -16.12 -11.92
N TRP A 144 6.57 -15.29 -10.89
CA TRP A 144 6.38 -13.83 -11.04
C TRP A 144 7.59 -13.10 -11.61
N LYS A 145 8.80 -13.68 -11.55
CA LYS A 145 9.95 -13.11 -12.27
C LYS A 145 9.84 -13.29 -13.78
N GLU A 146 9.22 -14.40 -14.20
CA GLU A 146 8.96 -14.72 -15.61
C GLU A 146 7.73 -13.99 -16.16
N ARG A 147 6.88 -13.42 -15.29
CA ARG A 147 5.64 -12.69 -15.65
C ARG A 147 5.78 -11.19 -15.40
N GLY A 148 5.45 -10.38 -16.41
CA GLY A 148 5.61 -8.91 -16.40
C GLY A 148 7.01 -8.48 -16.79
#